data_AF-A0A1I2E6D9-F1
#
_entry.id   AF-A0A1I2E6D9-F1
#
_cell.length_a   1.000
_cell.length_b   1.000
_cell.length_c   1.000
_cell.angle_alpha   90.00
_cell.angle_beta   90.00
_cell.angle_gamma   90.00
#
_symmetry.space_group_name_H-M   'P 1'
#
loop_
_entity.id
_entity.type
_entity.pdbx_description
1 polymer ?
#
loop_
_entity_poly.entity_id
_entity_poly.type
_entity_poly.pdbx_seq_one_letter_code
_entity_poly.pdbx_strand_id
1 'polypeptide(L)'
;MFSIGDKVVCVDADFSMYPQLLEVYRELPKLHQVYTIRAKQFIQGHGYRVLLEEIENPPVYIDLVKGKVEPGFNASRFALLSDPIKVGAEELEEVYA
;
A
#
# COMPACT_ATOMS: atom_id res chain seq x y z
N MET A 1 1.78 -4.80 -13.46
CA MET A 1 0.40 -4.59 -12.99
C MET A 1 0.09 -5.74 -12.05
N PHE A 2 -0.42 -5.46 -10.84
CA PHE A 2 -0.65 -6.52 -9.86
C PHE A 2 -1.92 -7.33 -10.13
N SER A 3 -1.92 -8.57 -9.67
CA SER A 3 -3.03 -9.52 -9.63
C SER A 3 -3.47 -9.76 -8.19
N ILE A 4 -4.71 -10.21 -8.01
CA ILE A 4 -5.19 -10.63 -6.69
C ILE A 4 -4.41 -11.87 -6.27
N GLY A 5 -3.94 -11.90 -5.02
CA GLY A 5 -3.06 -12.93 -4.48
C GLY A 5 -1.56 -12.65 -4.66
N ASP A 6 -1.17 -11.63 -5.42
CA ASP A 6 0.25 -11.27 -5.56
C ASP A 6 0.83 -10.82 -4.22
N LYS A 7 2.06 -11.28 -3.94
CA LYS A 7 2.87 -10.76 -2.85
C LYS A 7 3.66 -9.55 -3.32
N VAL A 8 3.53 -8.46 -2.58
CA VAL A 8 4.18 -7.18 -2.88
C VAL A 8 4.92 -6.66 -1.67
N VAL A 9 6.02 -5.94 -1.89
CA VAL A 9 6.75 -5.22 -0.85
C VAL A 9 6.44 -3.73 -0.95
N CYS A 10 6.20 -3.07 0.19
CA CYS A 10 6.07 -1.62 0.21
C CYS A 10 7.45 -0.97 0.02
N VAL A 11 7.58 -0.15 -1.03
CA VAL A 11 8.83 0.55 -1.40
C VAL A 11 8.76 2.05 -1.12
N ASP A 12 7.58 2.57 -0.81
CA ASP A 12 7.35 3.97 -0.44
C ASP A 12 6.24 4.06 0.61
N ALA A 13 6.67 4.27 1.86
CA ALA A 13 5.80 4.46 3.02
C ALA A 13 5.74 5.93 3.48
N ASP A 14 6.11 6.90 2.63
CA ASP A 14 5.96 8.31 2.96
C ASP A 14 4.54 8.81 2.67
N PHE A 15 3.78 9.03 3.76
CA PHE A 15 2.43 9.60 3.75
C PHE A 15 2.38 11.03 4.32
N SER A 16 3.53 11.66 4.58
CA SER A 16 3.62 12.97 5.25
C SER A 16 2.91 14.10 4.51
N MET A 17 2.83 14.02 3.17
CA MET A 17 2.11 14.99 2.34
C MET A 17 0.58 14.95 2.51
N TYR A 18 0.04 13.96 3.23
CA TYR A 18 -1.39 13.78 3.40
C TYR A 18 -1.75 13.55 4.88
N PRO A 19 -1.57 14.56 5.75
CA PRO A 19 -1.81 14.43 7.19
C PRO A 19 -3.22 13.94 7.55
N GLN A 20 -4.23 14.31 6.75
CA GLN A 20 -5.61 13.85 6.87
C GLN A 20 -5.80 12.35 6.66
N LEU A 21 -4.84 11.64 6.04
CA LEU A 21 -4.91 10.18 5.93
C LEU A 21 -4.84 9.50 7.30
N LEU A 22 -4.15 10.11 8.28
CA LEU A 22 -4.02 9.54 9.63
C LEU A 22 -5.36 9.50 10.39
N GLU A 23 -6.33 10.33 9.98
CA GLU A 23 -7.68 10.32 10.56
C GLU A 23 -8.59 9.25 9.93
N VAL A 24 -8.23 8.80 8.73
CA VAL A 24 -9.04 7.93 7.87
C VAL A 24 -8.53 6.49 7.89
N TYR A 25 -7.22 6.31 7.87
CA TYR A 25 -6.56 5.01 7.88
C TYR A 25 -6.30 4.60 9.32
N ARG A 26 -6.81 3.42 9.68
CA ARG A 26 -6.44 2.77 10.95
C ARG A 26 -4.99 2.30 10.90
N GLU A 27 -4.56 1.81 9.74
CA GLU A 27 -3.21 1.31 9.54
C GLU A 27 -2.70 1.68 8.14
N LEU A 28 -1.41 2.02 8.09
CA LEU A 28 -0.67 2.35 6.87
C LEU A 28 0.40 1.27 6.61
N PRO A 29 0.68 0.97 5.33
CA PRO A 29 1.78 0.09 4.95
C PRO A 29 3.10 0.60 5.49
N LYS A 30 3.94 -0.33 5.96
CA LYS A 30 5.27 -0.05 6.47
C LYS A 30 6.30 -0.36 5.40
N LEU A 31 7.35 0.46 5.33
CA LEU A 31 8.43 0.29 4.38
C LEU A 31 9.06 -1.11 4.52
N HIS A 32 9.36 -1.74 3.38
CA HIS A 32 9.96 -3.08 3.27
C HIS A 32 9.13 -4.25 3.83
N GLN A 33 7.91 -3.99 4.30
CA GLN A 33 7.01 -5.06 4.71
C GLN A 33 6.31 -5.68 3.48
N VAL A 34 6.08 -6.98 3.56
CA VAL A 34 5.39 -7.76 2.53
C VAL A 34 3.90 -7.80 2.82
N TYR A 35 3.12 -7.64 1.77
CA TYR A 35 1.66 -7.65 1.77
C TYR A 35 1.10 -8.49 0.63
N THR A 36 -0.17 -8.86 0.73
CA THR A 36 -0.88 -9.66 -0.27
C THR A 36 -2.02 -8.85 -0.87
N ILE A 37 -2.10 -8.79 -2.21
CA ILE A 37 -3.16 -8.03 -2.89
C ILE A 37 -4.50 -8.74 -2.73
N ARG A 38 -5.41 -8.18 -1.93
CA ARG A 38 -6.78 -8.69 -1.73
C ARG A 38 -7.72 -8.28 -2.85
N ALA A 39 -7.65 -7.02 -3.28
CA ALA A 39 -8.54 -6.47 -4.30
C ALA A 39 -7.91 -5.29 -5.04
N LYS A 40 -8.48 -4.99 -6.21
CA LYS A 40 -8.15 -3.83 -7.02
C LYS A 40 -9.38 -2.95 -7.20
N GLN A 41 -9.24 -1.68 -6.90
CA GLN A 41 -10.29 -0.68 -7.10
C GLN A 41 -9.87 0.24 -8.24
N PHE A 42 -10.62 0.23 -9.34
CA PHE A 42 -10.38 1.17 -10.44
C PHE A 42 -11.19 2.45 -10.22
N ILE A 43 -10.52 3.59 -10.25
CA ILE A 43 -11.16 4.90 -10.20
C ILE A 43 -10.93 5.58 -11.54
N GLN A 44 -12.02 5.83 -12.27
CA GLN A 44 -11.96 6.43 -13.59
C GLN A 44 -11.21 7.78 -13.54
N GLY A 45 -10.18 7.93 -14.37
CA GLY A 45 -9.33 9.14 -14.40
C GLY A 45 -8.26 9.24 -13.31
N HIS A 46 -8.23 8.32 -12.34
CA HIS A 46 -7.30 8.35 -11.19
C HIS A 46 -6.45 7.09 -11.05
N GLY A 47 -6.57 6.13 -11.97
CA GLY A 47 -5.82 4.88 -11.95
C GLY A 47 -6.46 3.81 -11.05
N TYR A 48 -5.66 2.82 -10.65
CA TYR A 48 -6.11 1.76 -9.75
C TYR A 48 -5.45 1.87 -8.39
N ARG A 49 -6.23 1.51 -7.37
CA ARG A 49 -5.79 1.35 -5.98
C ARG A 49 -5.82 -0.11 -5.61
N VAL A 50 -5.04 -0.49 -4.62
CA VAL A 50 -4.98 -1.84 -4.09
C VAL A 50 -5.46 -1.89 -2.65
N LEU A 51 -6.18 -2.95 -2.31
CA LEU A 51 -6.47 -3.36 -0.94
C LEU A 51 -5.56 -4.52 -0.58
N LEU A 52 -5.11 -4.56 0.66
CA LEU A 52 -4.18 -5.57 1.18
C LEU A 52 -4.94 -6.54 2.09
N GLU A 53 -4.50 -7.79 2.19
CA GLU A 53 -5.09 -8.75 3.13
C GLU A 53 -4.76 -8.39 4.58
N GLU A 54 -3.55 -7.89 4.81
CA GLU A 54 -3.01 -7.61 6.13
C GLU A 54 -3.47 -6.25 6.69
N ILE A 55 -4.06 -5.38 5.85
CA ILE A 55 -4.53 -4.06 6.24
C ILE A 55 -5.98 -3.88 5.77
N GLU A 56 -6.88 -3.71 6.74
CA GLU A 56 -8.28 -3.37 6.49
C GLU A 56 -8.64 -2.04 7.14
N ASN A 57 -9.12 -1.11 6.32
CA ASN A 57 -9.53 0.22 6.77
C ASN A 57 -11.06 0.37 6.72
N PRO A 58 -11.67 1.10 7.67
CA PRO A 58 -13.11 1.31 7.65
C PRO A 58 -13.53 2.09 6.39
N PRO A 59 -14.70 1.80 5.79
CA PRO A 59 -15.19 2.56 4.65
C PRO A 59 -15.39 4.04 4.99
N VAL A 60 -14.80 4.90 4.17
CA VAL A 60 -14.97 6.36 4.27
C VAL A 60 -15.61 6.90 3.00
N TYR A 61 -16.25 8.05 3.11
CA TYR A 61 -16.81 8.72 1.95
C TYR A 61 -15.67 9.26 1.07
N ILE A 62 -15.60 8.79 -0.18
CA ILE A 62 -14.61 9.24 -1.15
C ILE A 62 -15.34 9.95 -2.29
N ASP A 63 -15.07 11.25 -2.44
CA ASP A 63 -15.76 12.09 -3.42
C ASP A 63 -15.61 11.62 -4.87
N LEU A 64 -14.46 11.02 -5.20
CA LEU A 64 -14.17 10.49 -6.53
C LEU A 64 -15.10 9.36 -6.97
N VAL A 65 -15.63 8.58 -6.02
CA VAL A 65 -16.55 7.46 -6.29
C VAL A 65 -17.97 7.75 -5.78
N LYS A 66 -18.22 8.95 -5.26
CA LYS A 66 -19.51 9.41 -4.71
C LYS A 66 -20.18 8.39 -3.77
N GLY A 67 -19.37 7.76 -2.91
CA GLY A 67 -19.82 6.69 -2.03
C GLY A 67 -18.84 6.36 -0.90
N LYS A 68 -19.31 5.52 0.04
CA LYS A 68 -18.46 4.96 1.09
C LYS A 68 -17.75 3.71 0.59
N VAL A 69 -16.43 3.74 0.57
CA VAL A 69 -15.59 2.59 0.19
C VAL A 69 -14.40 2.52 1.12
N GLU A 70 -13.85 1.32 1.29
CA GLU A 70 -12.55 1.17 1.93
C GLU A 70 -11.49 1.93 1.13
N PRO A 71 -10.69 2.79 1.78
CA PRO A 71 -9.68 3.56 1.09
C PRO A 71 -8.48 2.65 0.76
N GLY A 72 -8.22 2.46 -0.55
CA GLY A 72 -7.07 1.70 -1.02
C GLY A 72 -5.80 2.53 -1.24
N PHE A 73 -4.69 1.83 -1.37
CA PHE A 73 -3.37 2.41 -1.55
C PHE A 73 -3.01 2.57 -3.03
N ASN A 74 -2.21 3.58 -3.36
CA ASN A 74 -1.68 3.72 -4.71
C ASN A 74 -0.71 2.56 -5.01
N ALA A 75 -0.93 1.87 -6.12
CA ALA A 75 -0.10 0.73 -6.52
C ALA A 75 1.38 1.08 -6.76
N SER A 76 1.70 2.35 -7.06
CA SER A 76 3.09 2.80 -7.24
C SER A 76 3.94 2.71 -5.97
N ARG A 77 3.33 2.54 -4.79
CA ARG A 77 4.01 2.39 -3.49
C ARG A 77 4.53 0.98 -3.23
N PHE A 78 4.26 0.06 -4.15
CA PHE A 78 4.59 -1.35 -4.00
C PHE A 78 5.39 -1.87 -5.20
N ALA A 79 6.19 -2.90 -4.97
CA ALA A 79 6.85 -3.69 -5.99
C ALA A 79 6.49 -5.18 -5.82
N LEU A 80 6.48 -5.96 -6.91
CA LEU A 80 6.27 -7.40 -6.80
C LEU A 80 7.43 -8.04 -6.05
N LEU A 81 7.14 -8.96 -5.12
CA LEU A 81 8.17 -9.67 -4.39
C LEU A 81 8.99 -10.60 -5.30
N SER A 82 8.41 -11.05 -6.42
CA SER A 82 9.08 -11.84 -7.45
C SER A 82 10.01 -11.03 -8.36
N ASP A 83 9.90 -9.70 -8.35
CA ASP A 83 10.88 -8.86 -9.03
C ASP A 83 12.18 -8.89 -8.23
N PRO A 84 13.37 -8.88 -8.87
CA PRO A 84 14.63 -8.78 -8.16
C PRO A 84 14.59 -7.51 -7.31
N ILE A 85 14.33 -7.70 -6.02
CA ILE A 85 14.14 -6.61 -5.07
C ILE A 85 15.47 -5.87 -5.05
N LYS A 86 15.48 -4.63 -5.53
CA LYS A 86 16.56 -3.69 -5.21
C LYS A 86 16.39 -3.30 -3.74
N VAL A 87 16.60 -4.26 -2.83
CA VAL A 87 16.81 -3.94 -1.42
C VAL A 87 18.15 -3.20 -1.40
N GLY A 88 18.13 -1.92 -1.04
CA GLY A 88 19.36 -1.23 -0.66
C GLY A 88 19.98 -2.04 0.48
N ALA A 89 21.17 -2.59 0.25
CA ALA A 89 21.86 -3.51 1.13
C ALA A 89 22.49 -2.80 2.36
N GLU A 90 21.75 -1.89 2.99
CA GLU A 90 22.18 -1.17 4.18
C GLU A 90 21.12 -1.38 5.25
N GLU A 91 21.52 -1.71 6.49
CA GLU A 91 20.68 -2.01 7.68
C GLU A 91 20.39 -3.49 8.02
N LEU A 92 21.38 -4.40 7.87
CA LEU A 92 21.41 -5.67 8.64
C LEU A 92 22.68 -5.85 9.51
N GLU A 93 23.49 -4.80 9.68
CA GLU A 93 24.73 -4.84 10.48
C GLU A 93 24.61 -4.10 11.84
N GLU A 94 23.57 -4.35 12.64
CA GLU A 94 23.58 -3.94 14.07
C GLU A 94 22.94 -5.00 14.99
N VAL A 95 23.38 -6.26 14.88
CA VAL A 95 23.06 -7.28 15.91
C VAL A 95 24.30 -8.00 16.46
N TYR A 96 25.49 -7.81 15.89
CA TYR A 96 26.72 -8.46 16.38
C TYR A 96 28.00 -7.61 16.20
N ALA A 97 27.99 -6.35 16.64
CA ALA A 97 29.22 -5.56 16.81
C ALA A 97 29.47 -5.25 18.28
#